data_AF-A0AAW9IJ37-F1
#
_entry.id   AF-A0AAW9IJ37-F1
#
_cell.length_a   1.000
_cell.length_b   1.000
_cell.length_c   1.000
_cell.angle_alpha   90.00
_cell.angle_beta   90.00
_cell.angle_gamma   90.00
#
_symmetry.space_group_name_H-M   'P 1'
#
loop_
_entity.id
_entity.type
_entity.pdbx_description
1 polymer ?
#
loop_
_entity_poly.entity_id
_entity_poly.type
_entity_poly.pdbx_seq_one_letter_code
_entity_poly.pdbx_strand_id
1 'polypeptide(L)'
;LGNDYEDKNATYKSKFISYVRTFLEYIQMAQYDKAPKKEVSFLIFQDDISKRERLQDEIKRVKFVPEPVLKQLDNNIMDIDRPQFIQIYILLRETGWRGTDILNLRYNNCLEQIWNSKEQTYNYYLCGEITKTGIAQLKIPIRDKVAEMVQKSIGKAKSLSTEENNPNKYLFNIYEGKLKGKPLAKQNLLQTINRLIKQKNIRDVNGELYHFRLHSLR
;
A
#
# COMPACT_ATOMS: atom_id res chain seq x y z
N LEU A 1 -16.17 28.83 -11.76
CA LEU A 1 -15.14 27.93 -11.20
C LEU A 1 -13.94 28.05 -12.12
N GLY A 2 -12.87 28.69 -11.65
CA GLY A 2 -11.73 29.11 -12.47
C GLY A 2 -10.95 27.96 -13.11
N ASN A 3 -10.23 28.30 -14.17
CA ASN A 3 -9.39 27.45 -15.02
C ASN A 3 -8.22 26.73 -14.30
N ASP A 4 -8.20 26.68 -12.97
CA ASP A 4 -7.09 26.16 -12.14
C ASP A 4 -6.86 24.64 -12.27
N TYR A 5 -7.69 23.97 -13.08
CA TYR A 5 -7.64 22.53 -13.28
C TYR A 5 -7.47 22.13 -14.74
N GLU A 6 -7.34 23.07 -15.69
CA GLU A 6 -7.30 22.77 -17.13
C GLU A 6 -6.26 21.67 -17.45
N ASP A 7 -5.08 21.75 -16.82
CA ASP A 7 -3.95 20.81 -16.97
C ASP A 7 -4.01 19.54 -16.09
N LYS A 8 -5.01 19.39 -15.22
CA LYS A 8 -5.08 18.23 -14.32
C LYS A 8 -5.79 17.04 -14.99
N ASN A 9 -5.30 15.82 -14.71
CA ASN A 9 -5.79 14.56 -15.28
C ASN A 9 -7.33 14.46 -15.19
N ALA A 10 -7.99 14.01 -16.27
CA ALA A 10 -9.42 13.72 -16.34
C ALA A 10 -9.94 12.90 -15.14
N THR A 11 -9.15 11.94 -14.64
CA THR A 11 -9.47 11.15 -13.45
C THR A 11 -9.53 12.01 -12.16
N TYR A 12 -8.75 13.08 -12.07
CA TYR A 12 -8.79 14.03 -10.96
C TYR A 12 -10.03 14.94 -11.04
N LYS A 13 -10.38 15.43 -12.24
CA LYS A 13 -11.60 16.23 -12.47
C LYS A 13 -12.87 15.42 -12.18
N SER A 14 -12.92 14.18 -12.67
CA SER A 14 -14.05 13.26 -12.47
C SER A 14 -14.38 13.05 -10.99
N LYS A 15 -13.38 13.00 -10.09
CA LYS A 15 -13.63 12.84 -8.64
C LYS A 15 -14.50 13.93 -8.03
N PHE A 16 -14.32 15.19 -8.44
CA PHE A 16 -15.11 16.29 -7.87
C PHE A 16 -16.59 16.16 -8.23
N ILE A 17 -16.87 15.73 -9.46
CA ILE A 17 -18.24 15.54 -9.94
C ILE A 17 -18.83 14.27 -9.32
N SER A 18 -18.07 13.18 -9.24
CA SER A 18 -18.53 11.93 -8.63
C SER A 18 -18.91 12.11 -7.16
N TYR A 19 -18.15 12.86 -6.36
CA TYR A 19 -18.49 13.07 -4.95
C TYR A 19 -19.78 13.86 -4.77
N VAL A 20 -19.97 14.94 -5.53
CA VAL A 20 -21.20 15.73 -5.48
C VAL A 20 -22.40 14.90 -5.94
N ARG A 21 -22.25 14.15 -7.05
CA ARG A 21 -23.28 13.27 -7.56
C ARG A 21 -23.71 12.21 -6.54
N THR A 22 -22.75 11.47 -5.96
CA THR A 22 -23.05 10.46 -4.93
C THR A 22 -23.72 11.07 -3.70
N PHE A 23 -23.31 12.26 -3.28
CA PHE A 23 -23.97 12.96 -2.16
C PHE A 23 -25.43 13.33 -2.49
N LEU A 24 -25.68 13.91 -3.67
CA LEU A 24 -27.01 14.29 -4.11
C LEU A 24 -27.93 13.06 -4.30
N GLU A 25 -27.40 11.99 -4.88
CA GLU A 25 -28.11 10.70 -5.02
C GLU A 25 -28.48 10.15 -3.64
N TYR A 26 -27.55 10.17 -2.69
CA TYR A 26 -27.80 9.70 -1.32
C TYR A 26 -28.91 10.49 -0.62
N ILE A 27 -28.84 11.82 -0.60
CA ILE A 27 -29.86 12.62 0.11
C ILE A 27 -31.23 12.53 -0.55
N GLN A 28 -31.28 12.32 -1.88
CA GLN A 28 -32.52 12.09 -2.62
C GLN A 28 -33.11 10.71 -2.32
N MET A 29 -32.29 9.65 -2.31
CA MET A 29 -32.73 8.29 -1.93
C MET A 29 -33.22 8.23 -0.49
N ALA A 30 -32.57 8.97 0.42
CA ALA A 30 -32.93 9.04 1.82
C ALA A 30 -34.02 10.11 2.13
N GLN A 31 -34.60 10.73 1.09
CA GLN A 31 -35.74 11.65 1.18
C GLN A 31 -35.55 12.84 2.14
N TYR A 32 -34.34 13.42 2.19
CA TYR A 32 -34.09 14.61 2.99
C TYR A 32 -34.86 15.82 2.44
N ASP A 33 -35.35 16.70 3.31
CA ASP A 33 -36.13 17.89 2.91
C ASP A 33 -35.41 18.82 1.93
N LYS A 34 -34.07 18.87 2.01
CA LYS A 34 -33.21 19.68 1.14
C LYS A 34 -32.75 18.96 -0.12
N ALA A 35 -33.20 17.72 -0.35
CA ALA A 35 -32.81 16.96 -1.51
C ALA A 35 -33.34 17.60 -2.81
N PRO A 36 -32.65 17.38 -3.94
CA PRO A 36 -33.16 17.83 -5.21
C PRO A 36 -34.54 17.23 -5.51
N LYS A 37 -35.46 18.07 -5.98
CA LYS A 37 -36.79 17.61 -6.44
C LYS A 37 -36.73 16.95 -7.82
N LYS A 38 -35.77 17.37 -8.64
CA LYS A 38 -35.44 16.73 -9.93
C LYS A 38 -34.47 15.60 -9.69
N GLU A 39 -34.62 14.51 -10.44
CA GLU A 39 -33.74 13.36 -10.37
C GLU A 39 -32.31 13.75 -10.77
N VAL A 40 -31.32 13.22 -10.04
CA VAL A 40 -29.93 13.71 -10.11
C VAL A 40 -29.30 13.53 -11.50
N SER A 41 -29.71 12.54 -12.29
CA SER A 41 -29.22 12.38 -13.66
C SER A 41 -29.60 13.53 -14.61
N PHE A 42 -30.63 14.33 -14.26
CA PHE A 42 -30.99 15.57 -14.97
C PHE A 42 -30.27 16.82 -14.45
N LEU A 43 -29.49 16.70 -13.38
CA LEU A 43 -28.70 17.78 -12.79
C LEU A 43 -27.21 17.64 -13.12
N ILE A 44 -26.73 16.39 -13.25
CA ILE A 44 -25.36 16.06 -13.60
C ILE A 44 -25.42 15.04 -14.73
N PHE A 45 -25.16 15.51 -15.95
CA PHE A 45 -25.20 14.68 -17.14
C PHE A 45 -23.98 13.78 -17.23
N GLN A 46 -24.11 12.70 -18.00
CA GLN A 46 -22.99 11.79 -18.23
C GLN A 46 -21.81 12.49 -18.91
N ASP A 47 -22.08 13.50 -19.74
CA ASP A 47 -21.05 14.29 -20.42
C ASP A 47 -20.34 15.29 -19.51
N ASP A 48 -20.95 15.68 -18.37
CA ASP A 48 -20.28 16.47 -17.34
C ASP A 48 -19.16 15.66 -16.68
N ILE A 49 -19.32 14.33 -16.60
CA ILE A 49 -18.34 13.44 -16.03
C ILE A 49 -17.21 13.23 -17.02
N SER A 50 -16.03 13.75 -16.69
CA SER A 50 -14.82 13.54 -17.48
C SER A 50 -14.62 12.05 -17.73
N LYS A 51 -14.53 11.66 -19.01
CA LYS A 51 -14.33 10.25 -19.38
C LYS A 51 -13.12 9.70 -18.66
N ARG A 52 -13.30 8.53 -18.04
CA ARG A 52 -12.22 7.83 -17.35
C ARG A 52 -11.07 7.63 -18.33
N GLU A 53 -9.87 7.85 -17.83
CA GLU A 53 -8.66 7.57 -18.58
C GLU A 53 -8.67 6.13 -19.10
N ARG A 54 -8.20 5.91 -20.34
CA ARG A 54 -8.13 4.56 -20.89
C ARG A 54 -7.07 3.77 -20.12
N LEU A 55 -7.31 2.48 -19.92
CA LEU A 55 -6.37 1.60 -19.22
C LEU A 55 -4.95 1.64 -19.83
N GLN A 56 -4.86 1.79 -21.15
CA GLN A 56 -3.57 1.89 -21.86
C GLN A 56 -2.77 3.14 -21.46
N ASP A 57 -3.46 4.26 -21.22
CA ASP A 57 -2.82 5.52 -20.80
C ASP A 57 -2.40 5.46 -19.32
N GLU A 58 -3.19 4.78 -18.48
CA GLU A 58 -2.81 4.49 -17.09
C GLU A 58 -1.54 3.61 -17.03
N ILE A 59 -1.47 2.56 -17.85
CA ILE A 59 -0.32 1.63 -17.91
C ILE A 59 0.96 2.36 -18.33
N LYS A 60 0.90 3.25 -19.33
CA LYS A 60 2.05 4.07 -19.76
C LYS A 60 2.61 4.96 -18.66
N ARG A 61 1.81 5.29 -17.64
CA ARG A 61 2.25 6.12 -16.49
C ARG A 61 2.74 5.30 -15.29
N VAL A 62 2.66 3.96 -15.32
CA VAL A 62 3.18 3.12 -14.23
C VAL A 62 4.69 3.28 -14.19
N LYS A 63 5.18 4.06 -13.22
CA LYS A 63 6.60 4.31 -13.01
C LYS A 63 7.14 3.25 -12.05
N PHE A 64 7.74 2.20 -12.61
CA PHE A 64 8.61 1.30 -11.87
C PHE A 64 9.83 2.07 -11.35
N VAL A 65 10.42 1.62 -10.23
CA VAL A 65 11.71 2.16 -9.79
C VAL A 65 12.76 1.76 -10.83
N PRO A 66 13.53 2.71 -11.41
CA PRO A 66 14.61 2.37 -12.33
C PRO A 66 15.66 1.48 -11.65
N GLU A 67 16.17 0.47 -12.35
CA GLU A 67 17.14 -0.50 -11.81
C GLU A 67 18.36 0.16 -11.12
N PRO A 68 18.97 1.24 -11.65
CA PRO A 68 20.09 1.90 -10.97
C PRO A 68 19.69 2.52 -9.62
N VAL A 69 18.49 3.06 -9.50
CA VAL A 69 17.94 3.62 -8.25
C VAL A 69 17.65 2.49 -7.27
N LEU A 70 17.10 1.39 -7.78
CA LEU A 70 16.76 0.24 -6.97
C LEU A 70 18.00 -0.39 -6.33
N LYS A 71 19.09 -0.57 -7.08
CA LYS A 71 20.38 -1.04 -6.54
C LYS A 71 20.92 -0.11 -5.46
N GLN A 72 20.82 1.21 -5.67
CA GLN A 72 21.22 2.20 -4.66
C GLN A 72 20.39 2.04 -3.38
N LEU A 73 19.07 1.83 -3.48
CA LEU A 73 18.21 1.59 -2.33
C LEU A 73 18.57 0.28 -1.60
N ASP A 74 18.70 -0.82 -2.34
CA ASP A 74 18.98 -2.14 -1.77
C ASP A 74 20.34 -2.17 -1.05
N ASN A 75 21.35 -1.48 -1.59
CA ASN A 75 22.67 -1.38 -0.96
C ASN A 75 22.68 -0.53 0.33
N ASN A 76 21.71 0.36 0.51
CA ASN A 76 21.66 1.29 1.65
C ASN A 76 20.51 1.01 2.61
N ILE A 77 19.64 0.03 2.35
CA ILE A 77 18.42 -0.19 3.15
C ILE A 77 18.72 -0.54 4.61
N MET A 78 19.89 -1.11 4.89
CA MET A 78 20.30 -1.44 6.26
C MET A 78 20.59 -0.18 7.10
N ASP A 79 20.80 0.97 6.47
CA ASP A 79 21.14 2.24 7.13
C ASP A 79 19.92 3.09 7.47
N ILE A 80 18.70 2.56 7.35
CA ILE A 80 17.52 3.35 7.72
C ILE A 80 17.50 3.60 9.23
N ASP A 81 17.11 4.81 9.61
CA ASP A 81 17.10 5.24 11.01
C ASP A 81 16.01 4.57 11.88
N ARG A 82 15.06 3.86 11.24
CA ARG A 82 13.98 3.12 11.90
C ARG A 82 14.00 1.65 11.46
N PRO A 83 14.85 0.80 12.06
CA PRO A 83 15.14 -0.56 11.59
C PRO A 83 13.91 -1.46 11.40
N GLN A 84 12.82 -1.21 12.12
CA GLN A 84 11.56 -1.93 11.95
C GLN A 84 10.98 -1.86 10.52
N PHE A 85 11.34 -0.83 9.74
CA PHE A 85 10.88 -0.69 8.35
C PHE A 85 11.74 -1.46 7.33
N ILE A 86 12.92 -1.97 7.71
CA ILE A 86 13.80 -2.75 6.81
C ILE A 86 13.06 -4.01 6.33
N GLN A 87 12.48 -4.75 7.28
CA GLN A 87 11.75 -5.99 6.99
C GLN A 87 10.54 -5.73 6.10
N ILE A 88 9.84 -4.61 6.32
CA ILE A 88 8.70 -4.22 5.50
C ILE A 88 9.13 -3.91 4.07
N TYR A 89 10.26 -3.20 3.88
CA TYR A 89 10.81 -2.95 2.55
C TYR A 89 11.19 -4.25 1.83
N ILE A 90 11.89 -5.16 2.52
CA ILE A 90 12.29 -6.47 1.96
C ILE A 90 11.06 -7.26 1.51
N LEU A 91 10.02 -7.32 2.34
CA LEU A 91 8.77 -8.01 1.97
C LEU A 91 8.06 -7.37 0.77
N LEU A 92 8.08 -6.04 0.66
CA LEU A 92 7.52 -5.35 -0.50
C LEU A 92 8.28 -5.68 -1.78
N ARG A 93 9.61 -5.69 -1.72
CA ARG A 93 10.49 -6.08 -2.84
C ARG A 93 10.30 -7.54 -3.24
N GLU A 94 10.16 -8.44 -2.26
CA GLU A 94 10.04 -9.88 -2.50
C GLU A 94 8.70 -10.27 -3.11
N THR A 95 7.61 -9.64 -2.67
CA THR A 95 6.25 -10.12 -2.97
C THR A 95 5.46 -9.24 -3.91
N GLY A 96 5.86 -7.97 -4.10
CA GLY A 96 5.05 -6.99 -4.85
C GLY A 96 3.69 -6.68 -4.19
N TRP A 97 3.49 -7.06 -2.93
CA TRP A 97 2.25 -6.76 -2.21
C TRP A 97 2.07 -5.26 -2.00
N ARG A 98 0.82 -4.84 -1.73
CA ARG A 98 0.59 -3.44 -1.36
C ARG A 98 1.19 -3.19 0.02
N GLY A 99 1.74 -1.99 0.23
CA GLY A 99 2.25 -1.54 1.53
C GLY A 99 1.26 -1.75 2.67
N THR A 100 -0.03 -1.48 2.44
CA THR A 100 -1.08 -1.73 3.44
C THR A 100 -1.28 -3.20 3.74
N ASP A 101 -1.16 -4.09 2.75
CA ASP A 101 -1.36 -5.52 2.93
C ASP A 101 -0.20 -6.11 3.76
N ILE A 102 1.06 -5.71 3.48
CA ILE A 102 2.23 -6.10 4.29
C ILE A 102 2.13 -5.60 5.73
N LEU A 103 1.73 -4.34 5.93
CA LEU A 103 1.59 -3.76 7.28
C LEU A 103 0.46 -4.43 8.08
N ASN A 104 -0.49 -5.08 7.40
CA ASN A 104 -1.59 -5.82 8.02
C ASN A 104 -1.29 -7.33 8.18
N LEU A 105 -0.08 -7.81 7.96
CA LEU A 105 0.24 -9.22 8.24
C LEU A 105 0.01 -9.56 9.71
N ARG A 106 -0.48 -10.77 9.97
CA ARG A 106 -0.71 -11.28 11.32
C ARG A 106 0.27 -12.38 11.66
N TYR A 107 0.95 -12.27 12.79
CA TYR A 107 2.06 -13.17 13.14
C TYR A 107 1.63 -14.64 13.34
N ASN A 108 0.33 -14.91 13.48
CA ASN A 108 -0.23 -16.24 13.68
C ASN A 108 -0.63 -16.95 12.38
N ASN A 109 -0.68 -16.27 11.24
CA ASN A 109 -1.08 -16.87 9.97
C ASN A 109 -0.34 -16.32 8.73
N CYS A 110 0.70 -15.50 8.91
CA CYS A 110 1.38 -14.85 7.79
C CYS A 110 2.43 -15.70 7.07
N LEU A 111 2.76 -16.90 7.59
CA LEU A 111 3.82 -17.74 7.03
C LEU A 111 3.40 -19.21 7.08
N GLU A 112 3.43 -19.88 5.93
CA GLU A 112 3.15 -21.31 5.79
C GLU A 112 4.26 -22.01 4.99
N GLN A 113 4.45 -23.31 5.23
CA GLN A 113 5.22 -24.19 4.36
C GLN A 113 4.26 -25.09 3.59
N ILE A 114 4.43 -25.17 2.28
CA ILE A 114 3.59 -25.99 1.40
C ILE A 114 4.48 -26.90 0.59
N TRP A 115 4.14 -28.19 0.55
CA TRP A 115 4.84 -29.18 -0.26
C TRP A 115 4.70 -28.86 -1.75
N ASN A 116 5.83 -28.71 -2.43
CA ASN A 116 5.90 -28.56 -3.87
C ASN A 116 6.23 -29.92 -4.51
N SER A 117 5.25 -30.53 -5.17
CA SER A 117 5.42 -31.82 -5.83
C SER A 117 6.37 -31.78 -7.04
N LYS A 118 6.61 -30.62 -7.65
CA LYS A 118 7.56 -30.49 -8.77
C LYS A 118 9.00 -30.46 -8.27
N GLU A 119 9.24 -29.75 -7.17
CA GLU A 119 10.58 -29.57 -6.60
C GLU A 119 10.90 -30.60 -5.49
N GLN A 120 9.91 -31.43 -5.11
CA GLN A 120 10.03 -32.44 -4.05
C GLN A 120 10.56 -31.85 -2.72
N THR A 121 10.08 -30.65 -2.38
CA THR A 121 10.50 -29.92 -1.17
C THR A 121 9.37 -29.06 -0.63
N TYR A 122 9.48 -28.61 0.63
CA TYR A 122 8.58 -27.62 1.22
C TYR A 122 9.05 -26.21 0.89
N ASN A 123 8.17 -25.42 0.29
CA ASN A 123 8.43 -24.01 0.00
C ASN A 123 7.69 -23.12 0.99
N TYR A 124 8.32 -22.02 1.39
CA TYR A 124 7.69 -21.02 2.23
C TYR A 124 6.78 -20.09 1.41
N TYR A 125 5.62 -19.78 1.98
CA TYR A 125 4.65 -18.84 1.42
C TYR A 125 4.33 -17.76 2.45
N LEU A 126 4.37 -16.51 2.01
CA LEU A 126 3.76 -15.40 2.74
C LEU A 126 2.25 -15.42 2.50
N CYS A 127 1.49 -15.44 3.58
CA CYS A 127 0.04 -15.55 3.59
C CYS A 127 -0.62 -14.31 4.19
N GLY A 128 -1.81 -13.94 3.71
CA GLY A 128 -2.51 -12.76 4.21
C GLY A 128 -3.81 -12.47 3.49
N GLU A 129 -4.67 -11.71 4.16
CA GLU A 129 -5.97 -11.29 3.62
C GLU A 129 -5.82 -9.98 2.83
N ILE A 130 -6.33 -9.95 1.60
CA ILE A 130 -6.34 -8.72 0.81
C ILE A 130 -7.54 -7.88 1.21
N THR A 131 -7.29 -6.89 2.05
CA THR A 131 -8.30 -5.97 2.62
C THR A 131 -9.15 -5.23 1.58
N LYS A 132 -8.63 -4.98 0.36
CA LYS A 132 -9.31 -4.19 -0.66
C LYS A 132 -10.34 -4.96 -1.50
N THR A 133 -10.11 -6.24 -1.75
CA THR A 133 -10.89 -7.03 -2.73
C THR A 133 -11.61 -8.23 -2.11
N GLY A 134 -11.49 -8.44 -0.79
CA GLY A 134 -12.15 -9.56 -0.11
C GLY A 134 -11.63 -10.93 -0.55
N ILE A 135 -10.44 -10.98 -1.19
CA ILE A 135 -9.82 -12.26 -1.55
C ILE A 135 -9.32 -12.90 -0.26
N ALA A 136 -9.92 -14.02 0.10
CA ALA A 136 -9.47 -14.87 1.19
C ALA A 136 -8.08 -15.42 0.85
N GLN A 137 -7.09 -15.06 1.66
CA GLN A 137 -5.79 -15.73 1.76
C GLN A 137 -4.96 -15.75 0.45
N LEU A 138 -4.40 -14.59 0.08
CA LEU A 138 -3.34 -14.55 -0.92
C LEU A 138 -2.10 -15.25 -0.38
N LYS A 139 -1.50 -16.13 -1.20
CA LYS A 139 -0.24 -16.81 -0.90
C LYS A 139 0.78 -16.47 -1.98
N ILE A 140 1.96 -16.00 -1.58
CA ILE A 140 3.08 -15.76 -2.49
C ILE A 140 4.30 -16.53 -1.97
N PRO A 141 4.96 -17.35 -2.82
CA PRO A 141 6.19 -18.04 -2.42
C PRO A 141 7.29 -17.01 -2.12
N ILE A 142 8.05 -17.25 -1.05
CA ILE A 142 9.18 -16.39 -0.65
C ILE A 142 10.43 -17.24 -0.45
N ARG A 143 11.60 -16.64 -0.63
CA ARG A 143 12.88 -17.32 -0.40
C ARG A 143 13.08 -17.65 1.08
N ASP A 144 13.80 -18.75 1.35
CA ASP A 144 14.07 -19.24 2.72
C ASP A 144 14.68 -18.18 3.63
N LYS A 145 15.62 -17.37 3.12
CA LYS A 145 16.21 -16.28 3.88
C LYS A 145 15.19 -15.21 4.30
N VAL A 146 14.21 -14.94 3.45
CA VAL A 146 13.10 -14.01 3.78
C VAL A 146 12.14 -14.68 4.76
N ALA A 147 11.86 -15.97 4.60
CA ALA A 147 11.07 -16.73 5.56
C ALA A 147 11.70 -16.75 6.96
N GLU A 148 13.01 -16.97 7.07
CA GLU A 148 13.76 -16.94 8.33
C GLU A 148 13.67 -15.55 8.99
N MET A 149 13.79 -14.47 8.19
CA MET A 149 13.57 -13.10 8.67
C MET A 149 12.15 -12.94 9.23
N VAL A 150 11.12 -13.42 8.51
CA VAL A 150 9.72 -13.36 8.95
C VAL A 150 9.52 -14.18 10.24
N GLN A 151 10.11 -15.38 10.35
CA GLN A 151 10.05 -16.20 11.56
C GLN A 151 10.64 -15.46 12.78
N LYS A 152 11.79 -14.80 12.62
CA LYS A 152 12.38 -13.96 13.67
C LYS A 152 11.45 -12.81 14.07
N SER A 153 10.80 -12.17 13.10
CA SER A 153 9.79 -11.12 13.36
C SER A 153 8.56 -11.67 14.08
N ILE A 154 8.09 -12.87 13.73
CA ILE A 154 6.98 -13.56 14.40
C ILE A 154 7.36 -13.85 15.86
N GLY A 155 8.56 -14.38 16.10
CA GLY A 155 9.05 -14.65 17.46
C GLY A 155 9.07 -13.39 18.32
N LYS A 156 9.65 -12.31 17.80
CA LYS A 156 9.67 -11.00 18.47
C LYS A 156 8.27 -10.44 18.68
N ALA A 157 7.38 -10.56 17.70
CA ALA A 157 6.02 -10.08 17.82
C ALA A 157 5.28 -10.84 18.92
N LYS A 158 5.40 -12.17 18.97
CA LYS A 158 4.80 -13.01 20.01
C LYS A 158 5.33 -12.67 21.41
N SER A 159 6.63 -12.42 21.57
CA SER A 159 7.21 -12.11 22.89
C SER A 159 6.80 -10.75 23.44
N LEU A 160 6.47 -9.79 22.57
CA LEU A 160 6.08 -8.44 22.95
C LEU A 160 4.55 -8.24 23.01
N SER A 161 3.79 -9.13 22.36
CA SER A 161 2.34 -8.97 22.21
C SER A 161 1.59 -9.50 23.42
N THR A 162 0.61 -8.73 23.86
CA THR A 162 -0.43 -9.13 24.81
C THR A 162 -1.80 -8.89 24.18
N GLU A 163 -2.85 -9.49 24.74
CA GLU A 163 -4.23 -9.23 24.31
C GLU A 163 -4.60 -7.74 24.44
N GLU A 164 -3.97 -7.00 25.35
CA GLU A 164 -4.20 -5.56 25.51
C GLU A 164 -3.46 -4.72 24.45
N ASN A 165 -2.19 -5.04 24.17
CA ASN A 165 -1.34 -4.19 23.34
C ASN A 165 -1.33 -4.57 21.85
N ASN A 166 -1.79 -5.77 21.51
CA ASN A 166 -1.87 -6.28 20.13
C ASN A 166 -3.01 -7.31 19.97
N PRO A 167 -4.26 -6.96 20.27
CA PRO A 167 -5.40 -7.89 20.21
C PRO A 167 -5.59 -8.51 18.81
N ASN A 168 -5.17 -7.77 17.78
CA ASN A 168 -5.31 -8.18 16.39
C ASN A 168 -4.11 -8.98 15.86
N LYS A 169 -3.09 -9.25 16.68
CA LYS A 169 -1.92 -10.08 16.32
C LYS A 169 -1.10 -9.55 15.14
N TYR A 170 -1.00 -8.24 14.99
CA TYR A 170 -0.18 -7.62 13.95
C TYR A 170 1.28 -8.05 14.06
N LEU A 171 1.89 -8.42 12.93
CA LEU A 171 3.33 -8.69 12.85
C LEU A 171 4.14 -7.41 13.09
N PHE A 172 3.66 -6.29 12.54
CA PHE A 172 4.29 -4.96 12.65
C PHE A 172 3.45 -4.02 13.53
N ASN A 173 3.35 -4.32 14.82
CA ASN A 173 2.51 -3.59 15.79
C ASN A 173 3.21 -2.37 16.41
N ILE A 174 2.40 -1.40 16.86
CA ILE A 174 2.79 -0.35 17.80
C ILE A 174 2.38 -0.80 19.20
N TYR A 175 3.36 -1.06 20.08
CA TYR A 175 3.11 -1.63 21.41
C TYR A 175 2.72 -0.62 22.48
N GLU A 176 2.98 0.67 22.26
CA GLU A 176 2.87 1.71 23.29
C GLU A 176 2.32 3.03 22.73
N GLY A 177 1.89 3.90 23.63
CA GLY A 177 1.39 5.24 23.30
C GLY A 177 -0.03 5.24 22.71
N LYS A 178 -0.43 6.39 22.14
CA LYS A 178 -1.81 6.63 21.66
C LYS A 178 -2.25 5.70 20.53
N LEU A 179 -1.29 5.17 19.76
CA LEU A 179 -1.54 4.28 18.63
C LEU A 179 -1.31 2.80 18.98
N LYS A 180 -1.25 2.45 20.27
CA LYS A 180 -1.11 1.08 20.76
C LYS A 180 -2.13 0.14 20.08
N GLY A 181 -1.68 -1.03 19.64
CA GLY A 181 -2.51 -2.05 18.99
C GLY A 181 -2.84 -1.77 17.52
N LYS A 182 -2.22 -0.75 16.92
CA LYS A 182 -2.32 -0.45 15.47
C LYS A 182 -1.05 -0.88 14.75
N PRO A 183 -1.14 -1.23 13.45
CA PRO A 183 0.03 -1.51 12.66
C PRO A 183 0.86 -0.24 12.44
N LEU A 184 2.14 -0.42 12.11
CA LEU A 184 2.98 0.68 11.66
C LEU A 184 2.35 1.43 10.48
N ALA A 185 2.47 2.76 10.49
CA ALA A 185 1.85 3.59 9.47
C ALA A 185 2.62 3.55 8.14
N LYS A 186 1.89 3.38 7.03
CA LYS A 186 2.42 3.45 5.67
C LYS A 186 3.19 4.75 5.39
N GLN A 187 2.69 5.87 5.94
CA GLN A 187 3.33 7.18 5.77
C GLN A 187 4.71 7.24 6.42
N ASN A 188 4.88 6.58 7.56
CA ASN A 188 6.16 6.54 8.27
C ASN A 188 7.21 5.75 7.48
N LEU A 189 6.81 4.65 6.83
CA LEU A 189 7.68 3.90 5.92
C LEU A 189 8.15 4.79 4.74
N LEU A 190 7.20 5.49 4.11
CA LEU A 190 7.49 6.40 2.99
C LEU A 190 8.47 7.52 3.39
N GLN A 191 8.25 8.15 4.54
CA GLN A 191 9.13 9.20 5.07
C GLN A 191 10.51 8.66 5.41
N THR A 192 10.58 7.47 6.00
CA THR A 192 11.84 6.81 6.37
C THR A 192 12.69 6.56 5.12
N ILE A 193 12.11 5.99 4.07
CA ILE A 193 12.82 5.73 2.80
C ILE A 193 13.24 7.03 2.11
N ASN A 194 12.36 8.05 2.06
CA ASN A 194 12.71 9.33 1.46
C ASN A 194 13.83 10.06 2.22
N ARG A 195 13.93 9.87 3.54
CA ARG A 195 15.05 10.40 4.32
C ARG A 195 16.34 9.63 4.04
N LEU A 196 16.29 8.30 3.91
CA LEU A 196 17.44 7.51 3.46
C LEU A 196 17.96 8.03 2.11
N ILE A 197 17.06 8.25 1.15
CA ILE A 197 17.41 8.79 -0.17
C ILE A 197 18.13 10.13 -0.06
N LYS A 198 17.64 11.04 0.79
CA LYS A 198 18.30 12.32 1.07
C LYS A 198 19.68 12.13 1.69
N GLN A 199 19.79 11.28 2.71
CA GLN A 199 21.03 11.04 3.45
C GLN A 199 22.11 10.38 2.58
N LYS A 200 21.71 9.46 1.70
CA LYS A 200 22.61 8.72 0.81
C LYS A 200 22.73 9.34 -0.58
N ASN A 201 22.10 10.50 -0.80
CA ASN A 201 22.11 11.23 -2.07
C ASN A 201 21.72 10.33 -3.26
N ILE A 202 20.68 9.50 -3.10
CA ILE A 202 20.24 8.57 -4.13
C ILE A 202 19.57 9.34 -5.26
N ARG A 203 20.12 9.22 -6.47
CA ARG A 203 19.72 10.01 -7.65
C ARG A 203 19.12 9.14 -8.74
N ASP A 204 18.23 9.75 -9.52
CA ASP A 204 17.63 9.16 -10.70
C ASP A 204 18.54 9.28 -11.93
N VAL A 205 18.04 8.81 -13.09
CA VAL A 205 18.79 8.81 -14.35
C VAL A 205 19.15 10.20 -14.88
N ASN A 206 18.44 11.25 -14.42
CA ASN A 206 18.71 12.63 -14.79
C ASN A 206 19.65 13.31 -13.78
N GLY A 207 20.11 12.58 -12.76
CA GLY A 207 20.93 13.12 -11.68
C GLY A 207 20.13 13.85 -10.61
N GLU A 208 18.80 13.84 -10.65
CA GLU A 208 17.95 14.49 -9.65
C GLU A 208 17.70 13.60 -8.44
N LEU A 209 17.43 14.19 -7.28
CA LEU A 209 17.14 13.41 -6.08
C LEU A 209 15.88 12.57 -6.28
N TYR A 210 15.99 11.26 -6.09
CA TYR A 210 14.87 10.37 -6.35
C TYR A 210 13.72 10.57 -5.35
N HIS A 211 12.48 10.63 -5.85
CA HIS A 211 11.29 10.71 -5.00
C HIS A 211 10.57 9.37 -4.93
N PHE A 212 10.73 8.66 -3.81
CA PHE A 212 10.20 7.32 -3.66
C PHE A 212 8.69 7.29 -3.49
N ARG A 213 8.06 6.33 -4.17
CA ARG A 213 6.63 6.02 -4.03
C ARG A 213 6.46 4.53 -3.73
N LEU A 214 5.68 4.22 -2.72
CA LEU A 214 5.45 2.83 -2.27
C LEU A 214 4.88 1.90 -3.34
N HIS A 215 4.07 2.42 -4.26
CA HIS A 215 3.50 1.61 -5.33
C HIS A 215 4.50 1.31 -6.46
N SER A 216 5.66 1.97 -6.49
CA SER A 216 6.69 1.73 -7.51
C SER A 216 7.50 0.45 -7.26
N LEU A 217 7.40 -0.15 -6.07
CA LEU A 217 8.02 -1.45 -5.76
C LEU A 217 7.17 -2.64 -6.21
N ARG A 218 5.95 -2.38 -6.71
CA ARG A 218 5.02 -3.37 -7.24
C ARG A 218 4.97 -3.29 -8.76
#